data_AF-A0A9E3H8M3-F1
#
_entry.id   AF-A0A9E3H8M3-F1
#
_cell.length_a   1.000
_cell.length_b   1.000
_cell.length_c   1.000
_cell.angle_alpha   90.00
_cell.angle_beta   90.00
_cell.angle_gamma   90.00
#
_symmetry.space_group_name_H-M   'P 1'
#
loop_
_entity.id
_entity.type
_entity.pdbx_description
1 polymer ?
#
loop_
_entity_poly.entity_id
_entity_poly.type
_entity_poly.pdbx_seq_one_letter_code
_entity_poly.pdbx_strand_id
1 'polypeptide(L)' 'MTLIACQTPSAGWVNLAHVRQLKYKRDRQGNLILAVVWSNGDKQVFTRDNAATIIQAWRQAIRT' A
#
# COMPACT_ATOMS: atom_id res chain seq x y z
N MET A 1 -7.11 -12.26 14.64
CA MET A 1 -6.36 -11.11 14.10
C MET A 1 -5.73 -11.55 12.79
N THR A 2 -6.26 -11.09 11.66
CA THR A 2 -5.77 -11.51 10.34
C THR A 2 -4.49 -10.72 10.03
N LEU A 3 -3.37 -11.43 9.93
CA LEU A 3 -2.13 -10.82 9.43
C LEU A 3 -2.30 -10.56 7.94
N ILE A 4 -2.49 -9.30 7.56
CA ILE A 4 -2.49 -8.88 6.17
C ILE A 4 -1.14 -8.20 5.94
N ALA A 5 -0.24 -8.85 5.23
CA ALA A 5 1.07 -8.30 4.90
C ALA A 5 1.44 -8.64 3.46
N CYS A 6 2.29 -7.81 2.84
CA CYS A 6 2.83 -8.09 1.52
C CYS A 6 4.32 -7.77 1.44
N GLN A 7 5.07 -8.58 0.70
CA GLN A 7 6.45 -8.26 0.35
C GLN A 7 6.46 -7.34 -0.86
N THR A 8 7.04 -6.16 -0.70
CA THR A 8 7.26 -5.24 -1.82
C THR A 8 8.57 -5.57 -2.53
N PRO A 9 8.67 -5.30 -3.84
CA PRO A 9 9.90 -5.55 -4.61
C PRO A 9 11.17 -4.93 -4.04
N SER A 10 11.10 -3.73 -3.45
CA SER A 10 12.30 -3.01 -2.97
C SER A 10 12.21 -2.41 -1.57
N ALA A 11 11.03 -2.35 -0.95
CA ALA A 11 10.85 -1.75 0.38
C ALA A 11 10.64 -2.80 1.49
N GLY A 12 10.84 -4.09 1.19
CA GLY A 12 10.67 -5.18 2.14
C GLY A 12 9.20 -5.48 2.46
N TRP A 13 8.96 -6.10 3.62
CA TRP A 13 7.62 -6.47 4.08
C TRP A 13 6.86 -5.26 4.61
N VAL A 14 5.60 -5.13 4.18
CA VAL A 14 4.68 -4.09 4.63
C VAL A 14 3.52 -4.73 5.36
N ASN A 15 3.31 -4.34 6.62
CA ASN A 15 2.19 -4.81 7.43
C ASN A 15 0.95 -3.94 7.15
N LEU A 16 -0.01 -4.51 6.44
CA LEU A 16 -1.23 -3.83 6.03
C LEU A 16 -2.30 -3.81 7.13
N ALA A 17 -2.14 -4.57 8.23
CA ALA A 17 -3.08 -4.56 9.35
C ALA A 17 -3.19 -3.17 10.02
N HIS A 18 -2.18 -2.32 9.86
CA HIS A 18 -2.16 -0.95 10.39
C HIS A 18 -2.56 0.11 9.37
N VAL A 19 -2.98 -0.28 8.15
CA VAL A 19 -3.44 0.67 7.14
C VAL A 19 -4.81 1.20 7.54
N ARG A 20 -4.91 2.52 7.67
CA ARG A 20 -6.19 3.21 7.88
C ARG A 20 -6.82 3.63 6.57
N GLN A 21 -6.01 4.15 5.65
CA GLN A 21 -6.49 4.63 4.36
C GLN A 21 -5.42 4.50 3.28
N LEU A 22 -5.85 4.14 2.07
CA LEU A 22 -5.04 4.20 0.85
C LEU A 22 -5.58 5.28 -0.09
N LYS A 23 -4.70 6.10 -0.66
CA LYS A 23 -5.01 7.01 -1.76
C LYS A 23 -3.97 6.81 -2.86
N TYR A 24 -4.41 6.60 -4.09
CA TYR A 24 -3.48 6.44 -5.20
C TYR A 24 -3.84 7.33 -6.39
N LYS A 25 -2.82 7.72 -7.15
CA LYS A 25 -2.93 8.47 -8.40
C LYS A 25 -1.84 8.04 -9.37
N ARG A 26 -1.98 8.40 -10.65
CA ARG A 26 -0.86 8.39 -11.59
C ARG A 26 -0.29 9.81 -11.71
N ASP A 27 1.02 9.93 -11.80
CA ASP A 27 1.66 11.20 -12.12
C ASP A 27 1.58 11.51 -13.63
N ARG A 28 2.17 12.63 -14.06
CA ARG A 28 2.21 13.04 -15.47
C ARG A 28 2.98 12.07 -16.37
N GLN A 29 3.88 11.26 -15.80
CA GLN A 29 4.65 10.25 -16.51
C GLN A 29 3.96 8.88 -16.47
N GLY A 30 2.77 8.78 -15.87
CA GLY A 30 2.02 7.55 -15.72
C GLY A 30 2.48 6.66 -14.56
N ASN A 31 3.46 7.07 -13.75
CA ASN A 31 3.90 6.30 -12.59
C ASN A 31 2.79 6.27 -11.54
N LEU A 32 2.52 5.08 -11.02
CA LEU A 32 1.60 4.91 -9.90
C LEU A 32 2.23 5.42 -8.61
N ILE A 33 1.50 6.27 -7.88
CA ILE A 33 1.88 6.79 -6.57
C ILE A 33 0.79 6.40 -5.59
N LEU A 34 1.18 5.78 -4.47
CA LEU A 34 0.31 5.39 -3.37
C LEU A 34 0.72 6.16 -2.11
N ALA A 35 -0.22 6.87 -1.51
CA ALA A 35 -0.12 7.40 -0.16
C ALA A 35 -0.89 6.48 0.79
N VAL A 36 -0.17 5.93 1.77
CA VAL A 36 -0.71 5.15 2.88
C VAL A 36 -0.83 6.07 4.08
N VAL A 37 -2.01 6.10 4.70
CA VAL A 37 -2.22 6.66 6.03
C VAL A 37 -2.31 5.51 7.00
N TRP A 38 -1.40 5.48 7.96
CA TRP A 38 -1.33 4.45 8.99
C TRP A 38 -2.30 4.76 10.14
N SER A 39 -2.58 3.75 10.96
CA SER A 39 -3.48 3.85 12.12
C SER A 39 -3.05 4.89 13.14
N ASN A 40 -1.74 5.11 13.29
CA ASN A 40 -1.15 6.15 14.14
C ASN A 40 -1.19 7.57 13.51
N GLY A 41 -1.72 7.71 12.29
CA GLY A 41 -1.80 8.99 11.57
C GLY A 41 -0.60 9.29 10.65
N ASP A 42 0.46 8.49 10.72
CA ASP A 42 1.63 8.66 9.86
C ASP A 42 1.27 8.46 8.40
N LYS A 43 2.00 9.13 7.51
CA LYS A 43 1.83 9.04 6.07
C LYS A 43 3.09 8.53 5.42
N GLN A 44 2.97 7.51 4.59
CA GLN A 44 4.07 6.96 3.82
C GLN A 44 3.69 6.86 2.35
N VAL A 45 4.65 7.19 1.47
CA VAL A 45 4.45 7.14 0.03
C VAL A 45 5.22 5.96 -0.55
N PHE A 46 4.54 5.19 -1.40
CA PHE A 46 5.13 4.16 -2.24
C PHE A 46 4.88 4.51 -3.71
N THR A 47 5.80 4.12 -4.59
CA THR A 47 5.74 4.43 -6.01
C THR A 47 5.92 3.18 -6.86
N ARG A 48 5.47 3.25 -8.11
CA ARG A 48 5.66 2.22 -9.14
C ARG A 48 5.23 0.84 -8.64
N ASP A 49 6.11 -0.16 -8.73
CA ASP A 49 5.77 -1.56 -8.46
C ASP A 49 5.41 -1.79 -7.00
N ASN A 50 6.09 -1.12 -6.05
CA ASN A 50 5.73 -1.19 -4.63
C ASN A 50 4.28 -0.71 -4.40
N ALA A 51 3.89 0.39 -5.06
CA ALA A 51 2.52 0.88 -4.98
C ALA A 51 1.50 -0.11 -5.57
N ALA A 52 1.84 -0.72 -6.72
CA ALA A 52 0.98 -1.71 -7.35
C ALA A 52 0.77 -2.94 -6.47
N THR A 53 1.86 -3.51 -5.92
CA THR A 53 1.83 -4.67 -5.03
C THR A 53 0.98 -4.42 -3.79
N ILE A 54 1.15 -3.27 -3.12
CA ILE A 54 0.38 -2.94 -1.91
C ILE A 54 -1.12 -2.80 -2.24
N ILE A 55 -1.47 -2.12 -3.33
CA ILE A 55 -2.88 -1.96 -3.74
C ILE A 55 -3.52 -3.32 -4.04
N GLN A 56 -2.80 -4.21 -4.73
CA GLN A 56 -3.30 -5.54 -5.06
C GLN A 56 -3.52 -6.37 -3.80
N ALA A 57 -2.54 -6.42 -2.89
CA ALA A 57 -2.65 -7.14 -1.63
C ALA A 57 -3.80 -6.60 -0.77
N TRP A 58 -3.94 -5.27 -0.66
CA TRP A 58 -5.05 -4.65 0.07
C TRP A 58 -6.42 -5.05 -0.49
N ARG A 59 -6.58 -5.01 -1.82
CA ARG A 59 -7.84 -5.37 -2.49
C ARG A 59 -8.22 -6.83 -2.29
N GLN A 60 -7.25 -7.73 -2.20
CA GLN A 60 -7.50 -9.14 -1.89
C GLN A 60 -7.95 -9.30 -0.44
N ALA A 61 -7.28 -8.60 0.47
CA ALA A 61 -7.56 -8.70 1.89
C ALA A 61 -8.95 -8.18 2.29
N ILE A 62 -9.42 -7.08 1.70
CA ILE A 62 -10.76 -6.53 2.00
C ILE A 62 -11.93 -7.30 1.36
N ARG A 63 -11.63 -8.28 0.50
CA ARG A 63 -12.64 -9.16 -0.13
C ARG A 63 -12.88 -10.45 0.65
N THR A 64 -12.07 -10.71 1.67
CA THR A 64 -12.13 -11.91 2.51
C THR A 64 -12.87 -11.59 3.79
#